data_AF-A0A8I1NED4-F1
#
_entry.id   AF-A0A8I1NED4-F1
#
_cell.length_a   1.000
_cell.length_b   1.000
_cell.length_c   1.000
_cell.angle_alpha   90.00
_cell.angle_beta   90.00
_cell.angle_gamma   90.00
#
_symmetry.space_group_name_H-M   'P 1'
#
loop_
_entity.id
_entity.type
_entity.pdbx_description
1 polymer ?
#
loop_
_entity_poly.entity_id
_entity_poly.type
_entity_poly.pdbx_seq_one_letter_code
_entity_poly.pdbx_strand_id
1 'polypeptide(L)' 'MSRLEEIRDRLDEITAALRDENVSDTDASGLADEAAKLTAEAAREAAAAVERADRQG' A
#
# COMPACT_ATOMS: atom_id res chain seq x y z
N MET A 1 4.19 -9.14 -12.71
CA MET A 1 4.08 -8.57 -11.35
C MET A 1 2.70 -8.87 -10.82
N SER A 2 2.60 -9.25 -9.55
CA SER A 2 1.33 -9.37 -8.84
C SER A 2 0.88 -8.01 -8.30
N ARG A 3 -0.43 -7.83 -8.12
CA ARG A 3 -1.00 -6.58 -7.60
C ARG A 3 -0.41 -6.19 -6.23
N LEU A 4 -0.12 -7.18 -5.38
CA LEU A 4 0.48 -6.94 -4.07
C LEU A 4 1.93 -6.43 -4.16
N GLU A 5 2.70 -6.88 -5.16
CA GLU A 5 4.05 -6.34 -5.41
C GLU A 5 3.99 -4.88 -5.87
N GLU A 6 3.05 -4.54 -6.75
CA GLU A 6 2.84 -3.14 -7.18
C GLU A 6 2.45 -2.23 -6.00
N ILE A 7 1.57 -2.71 -5.12
CA ILE A 7 1.17 -1.96 -3.93
C ILE A 7 2.37 -1.77 -2.98
N ARG A 8 3.17 -2.83 -2.78
CA ARG A 8 4.39 -2.75 -1.95
C ARG A 8 5.35 -1.71 -2.51
N ASP A 9 5.66 -1.77 -3.80
CA ASP A 9 6.64 -0.89 -4.42
C ASP A 9 6.18 0.58 -4.31
N ARG A 10 4.89 0.87 -4.46
CA ARG A 10 4.31 2.21 -4.23
C ARG A 10 4.36 2.65 -2.76
N LEU A 11 4.14 1.74 -1.81
CA LEU A 11 4.28 2.04 -0.38
C LEU A 11 5.75 2.36 -0.02
N ASP A 12 6.70 1.70 -0.66
CA ASP A 12 8.13 1.99 -0.49
C ASP A 12 8.48 3.38 -1.05
N GLU A 13 7.95 3.76 -2.21
CA GLU A 13 8.10 5.11 -2.77
C GLU A 13 7.53 6.19 -1.84
N ILE A 14 6.32 5.99 -1.32
CA ILE A 14 5.69 6.91 -0.36
C ILE A 14 6.53 7.03 0.91
N THR A 15 7.04 5.90 1.42
CA THR A 15 7.89 5.88 2.61
C THR A 15 9.20 6.63 2.38
N ALA A 16 9.78 6.52 1.17
CA ALA A 16 10.96 7.28 0.79
C ALA A 16 10.67 8.78 0.70
N ALA A 17 9.54 9.17 0.11
CA ALA A 17 9.12 10.57 0.02
C ALA A 17 8.88 11.20 1.40
N LEU A 18 8.27 10.47 2.33
CA LEU A 18 8.03 10.93 3.71
C LEU A 18 9.32 11.08 4.55
N ARG A 19 10.44 10.49 4.12
CA ARG A 19 11.75 10.67 4.77
C ARG A 19 12.46 11.95 4.34
N ASP A 20 11.99 12.63 3.29
CA ASP A 20 12.55 13.90 2.88
C ASP A 20 12.21 14.98 3.93
N GLU A 21 13.23 15.61 4.49
CA GLU A 21 13.08 16.67 5.50
C GLU A 21 12.40 17.94 4.94
N ASN A 22 12.27 18.05 3.62
CA ASN A 22 11.64 19.18 2.93
C ASN A 22 10.18 18.90 2.55
N VAL A 23 9.64 17.72 2.84
CA VAL A 23 8.22 17.44 2.57
C VAL A 23 7.35 18.38 3.40
N SER A 24 6.37 19.03 2.76
CA SER A 24 5.44 19.89 3.49
C SER A 24 4.45 19.05 4.30
N ASP A 25 3.89 19.60 5.39
CA ASP A 25 2.87 18.90 6.18
C ASP A 25 1.64 18.51 5.32
N THR A 26 1.32 19.30 4.29
CA THR A 26 0.22 19.02 3.37
C THR A 26 0.55 17.84 2.46
N ASP A 27 1.76 17.81 1.89
CA ASP A 27 2.21 16.69 1.06
C ASP A 27 2.33 15.41 1.90
N ALA A 28 2.89 15.50 3.11
CA ALA A 28 2.98 14.39 4.03
C ALA A 28 1.60 13.82 4.40
N SER A 29 0.60 14.68 4.61
CA SER A 29 -0.78 14.25 4.86
C SER A 29 -1.38 13.55 3.65
N GLY A 30 -1.18 14.08 2.44
CA GLY A 30 -1.65 13.45 1.20
C GLY A 30 -1.00 12.09 0.94
N LEU A 31 0.30 11.99 1.18
CA LEU A 31 1.07 10.74 1.10
C LEU A 31 0.61 9.72 2.14
N ALA A 32 0.34 10.13 3.38
CA ALA A 32 -0.19 9.26 4.42
C ALA A 32 -1.59 8.72 4.05
N ASP A 33 -2.46 9.57 3.49
CA ASP A 33 -3.78 9.16 2.99
C ASP A 33 -3.67 8.16 1.83
N GLU A 34 -2.70 8.35 0.93
CA GLU A 34 -2.44 7.40 -0.16
C GLU A 34 -1.94 6.06 0.37
N ALA A 35 -0.98 6.08 1.31
CA ALA A 35 -0.47 4.86 1.96
C ALA A 35 -1.58 4.09 2.69
N ALA A 36 -2.49 4.78 3.36
CA ALA A 36 -3.63 4.16 4.03
C ALA A 36 -4.56 3.43 3.04
N LYS A 37 -4.85 4.06 1.89
CA LYS A 37 -5.67 3.47 0.82
C LYS A 37 -5.01 2.22 0.22
N LEU A 38 -3.72 2.31 -0.09
CA LEU A 38 -2.93 1.20 -0.63
C LEU A 38 -2.86 0.03 0.35
N THR A 39 -2.65 0.31 1.64
CA THR A 39 -2.63 -0.71 2.70
C THR A 39 -3.99 -1.42 2.80
N ALA A 40 -5.08 -0.68 2.73
CA ALA A 40 -6.43 -1.27 2.73
C ALA A 40 -6.68 -2.13 1.49
N GLU A 41 -6.17 -1.73 0.33
CA GLU A 41 -6.25 -2.54 -0.90
C GLU A 41 -5.44 -3.83 -0.79
N ALA A 42 -4.20 -3.76 -0.28
CA ALA A 42 -3.37 -4.94 -0.05
C ALA A 42 -4.05 -5.92 0.93
N ALA A 43 -4.66 -5.42 2.00
CA ALA A 43 -5.39 -6.26 2.94
C ALA A 43 -6.56 -6.99 2.26
N ARG A 44 -7.30 -6.32 1.37
CA ARG A 44 -8.40 -6.94 0.60
C ARG A 44 -7.89 -7.99 -0.38
N GLU A 45 -6.82 -7.70 -1.11
CA GLU A 45 -6.22 -8.66 -2.05
C GLU A 45 -5.68 -9.89 -1.34
N ALA A 46 -5.03 -9.70 -0.19
CA ALA A 46 -4.55 -10.79 0.65
C ALA A 46 -5.72 -11.66 1.17
N ALA A 47 -6.79 -11.03 1.67
CA ALA A 47 -7.99 -11.75 2.10
C ALA A 47 -8.62 -12.55 0.95
N ALA A 48 -8.76 -11.94 -0.23
CA ALA A 48 -9.31 -12.60 -1.40
C ALA A 48 -8.43 -13.76 -1.91
N ALA A 49 -7.11 -13.68 -1.74
CA ALA A 49 -6.20 -14.78 -2.06
C ALA A 49 -6.37 -15.95 -1.07
N VAL A 50 -6.52 -15.65 0.23
CA VAL A 50 -6.78 -16.65 1.28
C VAL A 50 -8.13 -17.33 1.06
N GLU A 51 -9.21 -16.57 0.82
CA GLU A 51 -10.53 -17.14 0.54
C GLU A 51 -10.54 -18.04 -0.69
N ARG A 52 -9.78 -17.68 -1.74
CA ARG A 52 -9.62 -18.51 -2.93
C ARG A 52 -8.84 -19.78 -2.64
N ALA A 53 -7.83 -19.73 -1.77
CA ALA A 53 -7.08 -20.91 -1.37
C ALA A 53 -7.96 -21.86 -0.53
N ASP A 54 -8.73 -21.33 0.42
CA ASP A 54 -9.63 -22.09 1.29
C ASP A 54 -10.76 -22.78 0.50
N ARG A 55 -11.30 -22.13 -0.54
CA ARG A 55 -12.34 -22.72 -1.41
C ARG A 55 -11.80 -23.82 -2.35
N GLN A 56 -10.49 -23.89 -2.57
CA GLN A 56 -9.86 -24.82 -3.52
C GLN A 56 -9.10 -25.97 -2.83
N GLY A 57 -8.97 -25.94 -1.49
CA GLY A 57 -8.39 -27.01 -0.67
C GLY A 57 -9.43 -27.96 -0.12
#